data_AF-A0A6D2KBY1-F1
#
_entry.id   AF-A0A6D2KBY1-F1
#
_cell.length_a   1.000
_cell.length_b   1.000
_cell.length_c   1.000
_cell.angle_alpha   90.00
_cell.angle_beta   90.00
_cell.angle_gamma   90.00
#
_symmetry.space_group_name_H-M   'P 1'
#
loop_
_entity.id
_entity.type
_entity.pdbx_description
1 polymer ?
#
loop_
_entity_poly.entity_id
_entity_poly.type
_entity_poly.pdbx_seq_one_letter_code
_entity_poly.pdbx_strand_id
1 'polypeptide(L)'
;MSSSKPKAKPANRPSVRHPSHNHPLRVFKPKEEDETVCSGCELQLTEQAFKCTKSECDYFLHKSCFDLPGESHHKSHPDHPLTLLHSPPDDQSVYTCAACDQYGSGFTYHCSSCNYNLHVGCALLPETIDREDHEHPLTLLYCTSCKGREDTIFICSACEDTVSEDLWVYYCKECDYGTHVLSCVAEEDQESNEEEEEEEEEGDMSSPASRIKSLMKTRDEMAALQLEARIRNDANEAALDLWDQPKRRYYW
;
A
#
# COMPACT_ATOMS: atom_id res chain seq x y z
N MET A 1 -2.22 21.76 55.14
CA MET A 1 -2.04 20.33 54.81
C MET A 1 -2.58 20.12 53.41
N SER A 2 -1.74 20.27 52.39
CA SER A 2 -2.16 20.11 50.99
C SER A 2 -1.69 18.74 50.52
N SER A 3 -2.62 17.78 50.50
CA SER A 3 -2.37 16.41 50.11
C SER A 3 -2.03 16.32 48.63
N SER A 4 -0.79 15.97 48.31
CA SER A 4 -0.36 15.59 46.96
C SER A 4 -1.01 14.26 46.58
N LYS A 5 -1.89 14.26 45.57
CA LYS A 5 -2.41 13.02 44.98
C LYS A 5 -1.24 12.24 44.35
N PRO A 6 -1.16 10.90 44.53
CA PRO A 6 -0.14 10.09 43.89
C PRO A 6 -0.37 10.09 42.37
N LYS A 7 0.65 10.44 41.59
CA LYS A 7 0.66 10.27 40.13
C LYS A 7 0.46 8.77 39.84
N ALA A 8 -0.63 8.43 39.16
CA ALA A 8 -0.87 7.08 38.69
C ALA A 8 0.31 6.63 37.82
N LYS A 9 0.87 5.45 38.11
CA LYS A 9 1.87 4.80 37.26
C LYS A 9 1.28 4.63 35.86
N PRO A 10 1.98 4.99 34.77
CA PRO A 10 1.43 4.83 33.43
C PRO A 10 1.16 3.34 33.21
N ALA A 11 -0.07 3.02 32.78
CA ALA A 11 -0.43 1.69 32.33
C ALA A 11 0.59 1.26 31.26
N ASN A 12 1.23 0.12 31.47
CA ASN A 12 2.26 -0.40 30.57
C ASN A 12 1.59 -0.75 29.23
N ARG A 13 1.55 0.21 28.30
CA ARG A 13 0.94 0.02 26.99
C ARG A 13 1.90 -0.83 26.16
N PRO A 14 1.47 -1.97 25.61
CA PRO A 14 2.36 -2.86 24.87
C PRO A 14 3.02 -2.12 23.70
N SER A 15 4.33 -2.38 23.52
CA SER A 15 5.16 -1.81 22.46
C SER A 15 5.88 -2.92 21.69
N VAL A 16 6.22 -2.63 20.44
CA VAL A 16 6.85 -3.55 19.49
C VAL A 16 8.08 -2.91 18.86
N ARG A 17 9.03 -3.69 18.37
CA ARG A 17 10.19 -3.19 17.60
C ARG A 17 9.94 -3.42 16.12
N HIS A 18 10.49 -2.56 15.27
CA HIS A 18 10.42 -2.71 13.82
C HIS A 18 11.82 -2.45 13.21
N PRO A 19 12.27 -3.19 12.18
CA PRO A 19 13.62 -3.03 11.62
C PRO A 19 13.91 -1.65 11.03
N SER A 20 12.89 -0.95 10.56
CA SER A 20 13.02 0.40 9.98
C SER A 20 13.32 1.51 10.99
N HIS A 21 13.19 1.25 12.30
CA HIS A 21 13.25 2.30 13.31
C HIS A 21 13.79 1.82 14.65
N ASN A 22 14.66 2.63 15.27
CA ASN A 22 15.42 2.22 16.45
C ASN A 22 14.62 2.30 17.76
N HIS A 23 13.52 3.04 17.79
CA HIS A 23 12.67 3.14 18.98
C HIS A 23 11.50 2.15 18.93
N PRO A 24 11.04 1.65 20.10
CA PRO A 24 9.81 0.87 20.14
C PRO A 24 8.63 1.69 19.62
N LEU A 25 7.77 1.04 18.86
CA LEU A 25 6.51 1.56 18.36
C LEU A 25 5.36 1.08 19.25
N ARG A 26 4.27 1.84 19.28
CA ARG A 26 3.02 1.48 19.93
C ARG A 26 1.86 1.73 18.99
N VAL A 27 0.81 0.94 19.14
CA VAL A 27 -0.44 1.14 18.41
C VAL A 27 -1.00 2.52 18.72
N PHE A 28 -1.54 3.20 17.72
CA PHE A 28 -2.13 4.54 17.83
C PHE A 28 -3.28 4.64 16.83
N LYS A 29 -4.20 5.56 17.09
CA LYS A 29 -5.25 5.92 16.14
C LYS A 29 -5.07 7.40 15.82
N PRO A 30 -4.84 7.79 14.56
CA PRO A 30 -4.87 9.19 14.15
C PRO A 30 -6.25 9.76 14.41
N LYS A 31 -6.33 11.05 14.72
CA LYS A 31 -7.59 11.78 14.64
C LYS A 31 -7.85 12.14 13.19
N GLU A 32 -9.11 12.33 12.82
CA GLU A 32 -9.50 12.65 11.44
C GLU A 32 -8.89 13.97 10.94
N GLU A 33 -8.60 14.90 11.85
CA GLU A 33 -7.95 16.19 11.57
C GLU A 33 -6.41 16.10 11.55
N ASP A 34 -5.80 14.98 11.95
CA ASP A 34 -4.35 14.85 11.99
C ASP A 34 -3.80 14.47 10.59
N GLU A 35 -3.05 15.35 9.94
CA GLU A 35 -2.31 15.10 8.70
C GLU A 35 -1.06 14.21 8.93
N THR A 36 -1.22 13.10 9.63
CA THR A 36 -0.09 12.21 9.92
C THR A 36 0.18 11.33 8.71
N VAL A 37 1.42 11.36 8.22
CA VAL A 37 1.88 10.57 7.09
C VAL A 37 2.68 9.35 7.57
N CYS A 38 2.49 8.23 6.89
CA CYS A 38 3.28 7.02 7.09
C CYS A 38 4.70 7.19 6.57
N SER A 39 5.70 6.97 7.42
CA SER A 39 7.12 7.02 7.04
C SER A 39 7.54 5.89 6.07
N GLY A 40 6.66 4.89 5.87
CA GLY A 40 6.93 3.75 4.98
C GLY A 40 6.42 3.95 3.56
N CYS A 41 5.16 4.33 3.39
CA CYS A 41 4.56 4.48 2.06
C CYS A 41 4.31 5.94 1.65
N GLU A 42 4.59 6.91 2.55
CA GLU A 42 4.40 8.34 2.31
C GLU A 42 2.94 8.74 2.10
N LEU A 43 2.00 7.88 2.53
CA LEU A 43 0.56 8.14 2.47
C LEU A 43 -0.02 8.49 3.84
N GLN A 44 -1.13 9.23 3.83
CA GLN A 44 -1.85 9.63 5.04
C GLN A 44 -2.36 8.41 5.82
N LEU A 45 -2.25 8.49 7.14
CA LEU A 45 -2.80 7.52 8.07
C LEU A 45 -4.28 7.82 8.29
N THR A 46 -5.14 6.84 8.05
CA THR A 46 -6.59 7.00 8.23
C THR A 46 -7.20 5.99 9.19
N GLU A 47 -6.44 4.95 9.51
CA GLU A 47 -6.86 3.91 10.43
C GLU A 47 -5.82 3.70 11.54
N GLN A 48 -5.99 2.63 12.31
CA GLN A 48 -5.05 2.26 13.34
C GLN A 48 -3.64 2.03 12.76
N ALA A 49 -2.66 2.68 13.36
CA ALA A 49 -1.28 2.72 12.91
C ALA A 49 -0.31 2.49 14.08
N PHE A 50 0.97 2.39 13.78
CA PHE A 50 2.04 2.39 14.76
C PHE A 50 2.68 3.76 14.83
N LYS A 51 2.95 4.24 16.05
CA LYS A 51 3.75 5.45 16.28
C LYS A 51 4.89 5.21 17.23
N CYS A 52 5.96 5.99 17.07
CA CYS A 52 7.07 5.99 17.99
C CYS A 52 6.64 6.22 19.45
N THR A 53 7.33 5.58 20.38
CA THR A 53 7.12 5.80 21.82
C THR A 53 7.78 7.08 22.33
N LYS A 54 8.75 7.63 21.60
CA LYS A 54 9.41 8.91 21.89
C LYS A 54 8.54 10.07 21.41
N SER A 55 8.41 11.10 22.23
CA SER A 55 7.56 12.27 21.98
C SER A 55 8.08 13.16 20.86
N GLU A 56 9.40 13.22 20.72
CA GLU A 56 10.18 14.05 19.81
C GLU A 56 10.52 13.34 18.48
N CYS A 57 9.81 12.26 18.17
CA CYS A 57 10.11 11.40 17.03
C CYS A 57 8.84 11.13 16.22
N ASP A 58 8.77 11.79 15.08
CA ASP A 58 7.64 11.72 14.14
C ASP A 58 7.78 10.52 13.21
N TYR A 59 7.82 9.33 13.80
CA TYR A 59 7.88 8.08 13.06
C TYR A 59 6.57 7.31 13.19
N PHE A 60 5.93 7.08 12.04
CA PHE A 60 4.62 6.43 11.97
C PHE A 60 4.59 5.39 10.84
N LEU A 61 3.86 4.30 11.05
CA LEU A 61 3.64 3.28 10.03
C LEU A 61 2.19 2.83 10.01
N HIS A 62 1.61 2.67 8.82
CA HIS A 62 0.41 1.83 8.67
C HIS A 62 0.71 0.43 9.19
N LYS A 63 -0.34 -0.28 9.61
CA LYS A 63 -0.23 -1.70 9.96
C LYS A 63 0.28 -2.52 8.76
N SER A 64 -0.30 -2.29 7.58
CA SER A 64 0.15 -2.89 6.33
C SER A 64 1.64 -2.64 6.04
N CYS A 65 2.16 -1.43 6.29
CA CYS A 65 3.59 -1.10 6.15
C CYS A 65 4.49 -1.79 7.18
N PHE A 66 3.99 -2.00 8.41
CA PHE A 66 4.70 -2.74 9.45
C PHE A 66 4.81 -4.24 9.10
N ASP A 67 3.80 -4.78 8.41
CA ASP A 67 3.70 -6.20 8.05
C ASP A 67 4.17 -6.50 6.60
N LEU A 68 4.88 -5.56 5.95
CA LEU A 68 5.37 -5.78 4.59
C LEU A 68 6.38 -6.95 4.55
N PRO A 69 6.28 -7.85 3.54
CA PRO A 69 7.25 -8.91 3.38
C PRO A 69 8.60 -8.32 2.96
N GLY A 70 9.68 -8.86 3.54
CA GLY A 70 11.05 -8.44 3.26
C GLY A 70 11.52 -8.71 1.83
N GLU A 71 10.86 -9.62 1.12
CA GLU A 71 11.12 -9.92 -0.29
C GLU A 71 9.79 -10.13 -1.03
N SER A 72 9.76 -9.80 -2.33
CA SER A 72 8.62 -10.06 -3.20
C SER A 72 9.06 -10.53 -4.58
N HIS A 73 8.35 -11.52 -5.13
CA HIS A 73 8.47 -11.91 -6.54
C HIS A 73 7.37 -11.18 -7.32
N HIS A 74 7.70 -10.02 -7.88
CA HIS A 74 6.72 -9.16 -8.53
C HIS A 74 6.65 -9.44 -10.04
N LYS A 75 5.43 -9.45 -10.61
CA LYS A 75 5.20 -9.81 -12.03
C LYS A 75 5.86 -8.85 -13.03
N SER A 76 6.04 -7.59 -12.64
CA SER A 76 6.77 -6.60 -13.45
C SER A 76 8.28 -6.88 -13.53
N HIS A 77 8.81 -7.71 -12.64
CA HIS A 77 10.23 -8.03 -12.56
C HIS A 77 10.42 -9.53 -12.22
N PRO A 78 10.08 -10.44 -13.15
CA PRO A 78 10.01 -11.87 -12.85
C PRO A 78 11.38 -12.55 -12.68
N ASP A 79 12.43 -11.98 -13.28
CA ASP A 79 13.76 -12.59 -13.31
C ASP A 79 14.48 -12.53 -11.95
N HIS A 80 14.16 -11.55 -11.11
CA HIS A 80 14.78 -11.38 -9.80
C HIS A 80 13.75 -11.03 -8.71
N PRO A 81 13.93 -11.51 -7.48
CA PRO A 81 13.16 -11.01 -6.35
C PRO A 81 13.50 -9.54 -6.06
N LEU A 82 12.52 -8.80 -5.56
CA LEU A 82 12.71 -7.45 -5.03
C LEU A 82 12.82 -7.52 -3.51
N THR A 83 13.84 -6.89 -2.94
CA THR A 83 14.04 -6.81 -1.49
C THR A 83 13.45 -5.50 -0.96
N LEU A 84 12.73 -5.58 0.17
CA LEU A 84 12.22 -4.41 0.87
C LEU A 84 13.37 -3.67 1.55
N LEU A 85 13.57 -2.41 1.17
CA LEU A 85 14.41 -1.46 1.88
C LEU A 85 13.53 -0.47 2.64
N HIS A 86 13.98 -0.07 3.82
CA HIS A 86 13.25 0.87 4.69
C HIS A 86 13.65 2.33 4.48
N SER A 87 14.49 2.57 3.47
CA SER A 87 14.98 3.86 3.02
C SER A 87 15.44 3.72 1.56
N PRO A 88 15.68 4.83 0.84
CA PRO A 88 16.21 4.76 -0.51
C PRO A 88 17.59 4.06 -0.57
N PRO A 89 17.91 3.41 -1.70
CA PRO A 89 19.18 2.70 -1.89
C PRO A 89 20.38 3.65 -2.08
N ASP A 90 21.60 3.12 -1.90
CA ASP A 90 22.88 3.76 -2.25
C ASP A 90 23.13 5.15 -1.65
N ASP A 91 22.77 5.35 -0.37
CA ASP A 91 22.89 6.63 0.36
C ASP A 91 22.15 7.81 -0.31
N GLN A 92 21.25 7.54 -1.26
CA GLN A 92 20.43 8.55 -1.91
C GLN A 92 19.33 9.02 -0.96
N SER A 93 18.86 10.26 -1.15
CA SER A 93 17.71 10.79 -0.40
C SER A 93 16.37 10.40 -1.01
N VAL A 94 16.35 9.99 -2.28
CA VAL A 94 15.15 9.62 -3.04
C VAL A 94 15.47 8.50 -4.04
N TYR A 95 14.44 7.81 -4.52
CA TYR A 95 14.50 6.89 -5.66
C TYR A 95 13.38 7.19 -6.65
N THR A 96 13.52 6.77 -7.90
CA THR A 96 12.46 6.87 -8.92
C THR A 96 11.76 5.52 -9.07
N CYS A 97 10.42 5.53 -9.04
CA CYS A 97 9.61 4.32 -9.17
C CYS A 97 9.39 3.91 -10.62
N ALA A 98 9.70 2.67 -10.96
CA ALA A 98 9.54 2.14 -12.32
C ALA A 98 8.07 1.97 -12.76
N ALA A 99 7.10 2.11 -11.86
CA ALA A 99 5.67 2.00 -12.21
C ALA A 99 5.05 3.34 -12.63
N CYS A 100 5.43 4.43 -11.95
CA CYS A 100 4.76 5.73 -12.06
C CYS A 100 5.70 6.91 -12.32
N ASP A 101 7.00 6.67 -12.40
CA ASP A 101 8.07 7.67 -12.56
C ASP A 101 8.18 8.71 -11.44
N GLN A 102 7.39 8.58 -10.38
CA GLN A 102 7.43 9.52 -9.27
C GLN A 102 8.57 9.17 -8.31
N TYR A 103 9.11 10.20 -7.65
CA TYR A 103 10.10 10.04 -6.61
C TYR A 103 9.48 9.45 -5.34
N GLY A 104 10.26 8.69 -4.58
CA GLY A 104 9.92 8.24 -3.23
C GLY A 104 11.10 8.39 -2.29
N SER A 105 10.82 8.66 -1.02
CA SER A 105 11.83 8.75 0.05
C SER A 105 11.60 7.73 1.18
N GLY A 106 10.46 7.03 1.16
CA GLY A 106 10.10 6.00 2.12
C GLY A 106 10.68 4.61 1.81
N PHE A 107 9.90 3.60 2.16
CA PHE A 107 10.22 2.20 1.87
C PHE A 107 10.11 1.93 0.38
N THR A 108 10.89 0.97 -0.11
CA THR A 108 10.93 0.60 -1.53
C THR A 108 11.17 -0.89 -1.71
N TYR A 109 10.58 -1.46 -2.75
CA TYR A 109 10.98 -2.77 -3.25
C TYR A 109 12.06 -2.59 -4.31
N HIS A 110 13.27 -3.05 -3.98
CA HIS A 110 14.48 -2.77 -4.75
C HIS A 110 15.13 -4.05 -5.27
N CYS A 111 15.55 -4.05 -6.53
CA CYS A 111 16.49 -5.01 -7.09
C CYS A 111 17.84 -4.33 -7.35
N SER A 112 18.87 -4.75 -6.63
CA SER A 112 20.22 -4.19 -6.78
C SER A 112 20.89 -4.55 -8.10
N SER A 113 20.59 -5.73 -8.65
CA SER A 113 21.20 -6.20 -9.90
C SER A 113 20.69 -5.43 -11.13
N CYS A 114 19.44 -4.96 -11.08
CA CYS A 114 18.80 -4.25 -12.18
C CYS A 114 18.62 -2.75 -11.91
N ASN A 115 18.97 -2.28 -10.71
CA ASN A 115 18.62 -0.96 -10.21
C ASN A 115 17.12 -0.62 -10.41
N TYR A 116 16.27 -1.59 -10.08
CA TYR A 116 14.83 -1.49 -10.27
C TYR A 116 14.16 -1.17 -8.93
N ASN A 117 13.37 -0.09 -8.88
CA ASN A 117 12.73 0.38 -7.66
C ASN A 117 11.23 0.50 -7.86
N LEU A 118 10.46 0.07 -6.87
CA LEU A 118 9.02 0.28 -6.80
C LEU A 118 8.64 0.88 -5.46
N HIS A 119 7.78 1.91 -5.48
CA HIS A 119 7.06 2.29 -4.27
C HIS A 119 6.33 1.06 -3.73
N VAL A 120 6.29 0.93 -2.40
CA VAL A 120 5.51 -0.13 -1.76
C VAL A 120 4.04 -0.08 -2.17
N GLY A 121 3.48 1.11 -2.43
CA GLY A 121 2.13 1.28 -2.95
C GLY A 121 1.96 0.77 -4.38
N CYS A 122 2.90 1.09 -5.27
CA CYS A 122 2.88 0.65 -6.66
C CYS A 122 3.02 -0.88 -6.78
N ALA A 123 3.86 -1.50 -5.95
CA ALA A 123 4.02 -2.96 -5.90
C ALA A 123 2.75 -3.70 -5.39
N LEU A 124 1.78 -2.98 -4.85
CA LEU A 124 0.52 -3.52 -4.32
C LEU A 124 -0.70 -3.13 -5.16
N LEU A 125 -0.49 -2.53 -6.34
CA LEU A 125 -1.58 -2.26 -7.27
C LEU A 125 -2.26 -3.58 -7.67
N PRO A 126 -3.60 -3.61 -7.72
CA PRO A 126 -4.33 -4.80 -8.12
C PRO A 126 -4.05 -5.10 -9.59
N GLU A 127 -4.10 -6.38 -9.95
CA GLU A 127 -3.87 -6.79 -11.32
C GLU A 127 -5.03 -6.40 -12.25
N THR A 128 -6.23 -6.27 -11.70
CA THR A 128 -7.44 -5.89 -12.42
C THR A 128 -8.25 -4.88 -11.63
N ILE A 129 -8.84 -3.90 -12.31
CA ILE A 129 -9.77 -2.93 -11.74
C ILE A 129 -11.03 -2.83 -12.59
N ASP A 130 -12.14 -2.54 -11.93
CA ASP A 130 -13.36 -2.09 -12.59
C ASP A 130 -13.40 -0.55 -12.55
N ARG A 131 -14.06 0.07 -13.53
CA ARG A 131 -14.28 1.52 -13.59
C ARG A 131 -15.74 1.81 -13.92
N GLU A 132 -16.27 2.91 -13.42
CA GLU A 132 -17.66 3.29 -13.72
C GLU A 132 -17.84 3.78 -15.16
N ASP A 133 -16.82 4.43 -15.72
CA ASP A 133 -16.80 4.94 -17.09
C ASP A 133 -16.41 3.88 -18.13
N HIS A 134 -16.16 2.63 -17.72
CA HIS A 134 -15.77 1.56 -18.62
C HIS A 134 -16.37 0.19 -18.26
N GLU A 135 -17.05 -0.43 -19.23
CA GLU A 135 -17.82 -1.65 -19.01
C GLU A 135 -16.97 -2.89 -18.67
N HIS A 136 -15.76 -3.00 -19.24
CA HIS A 136 -14.90 -4.16 -19.05
C HIS A 136 -13.84 -3.91 -17.96
N PRO A 137 -13.41 -4.94 -17.21
CA PRO A 137 -12.29 -4.79 -16.29
C PRO A 137 -10.99 -4.43 -17.02
N LEU A 138 -10.25 -3.47 -16.49
CA LEU A 138 -8.94 -3.12 -17.02
C LEU A 138 -7.87 -3.97 -16.33
N THR A 139 -6.90 -4.43 -17.10
CA THR A 139 -5.76 -5.21 -16.61
C THR A 139 -4.51 -4.35 -16.52
N LEU A 140 -3.76 -4.51 -15.44
CA LEU A 140 -2.49 -3.82 -15.22
C LEU A 140 -1.42 -4.35 -16.19
N LEU A 141 -0.83 -3.45 -16.97
CA LEU A 141 0.30 -3.72 -17.85
C LEU A 141 1.54 -3.00 -17.32
N TYR A 142 2.65 -3.74 -17.25
CA TYR A 142 3.91 -3.27 -16.67
C TYR A 142 4.88 -2.61 -17.67
N CYS A 143 4.45 -2.45 -18.92
CA CYS A 143 5.25 -1.85 -19.99
C CYS A 143 4.31 -1.34 -21.09
N THR A 144 4.40 -0.05 -21.43
CA THR A 144 3.66 0.56 -22.55
C THR A 144 4.29 0.23 -23.90
N SER A 145 5.60 -0.05 -23.94
CA SER A 145 6.36 -0.30 -25.16
C SER A 145 6.47 -1.81 -25.47
N CYS A 146 5.62 -2.30 -26.37
CA CYS A 146 5.96 -3.56 -27.05
C CYS A 146 7.25 -3.31 -27.84
N LYS A 147 8.38 -3.89 -27.42
CA LYS A 147 9.65 -3.89 -28.19
C LYS A 147 9.34 -4.22 -29.66
N GLY A 148 9.36 -3.22 -30.55
CA GLY A 148 9.07 -3.41 -31.98
C GLY A 148 8.22 -2.35 -32.68
N ARG A 149 7.71 -1.31 -32.00
CA ARG A 149 7.15 -0.11 -32.64
C ARG A 149 7.72 1.15 -31.98
N GLU A 150 8.77 1.70 -32.55
CA GLU A 150 9.51 2.86 -32.03
C GLU A 150 8.71 4.19 -32.10
N ASP A 151 7.47 4.18 -32.63
CA ASP A 151 6.70 5.41 -32.91
C ASP A 151 5.24 5.39 -32.39
N THR A 152 4.86 4.47 -31.50
CA THR A 152 3.48 4.44 -30.97
C THR A 152 3.40 5.16 -29.62
N ILE A 153 2.90 6.39 -29.64
CA ILE A 153 2.54 7.16 -28.45
C ILE A 153 1.23 6.59 -27.89
N PHE A 154 1.21 6.28 -26.59
CA PHE A 154 0.00 5.88 -25.90
C PHE A 154 -0.70 7.12 -25.34
N ILE A 155 -1.99 7.26 -25.62
CA ILE A 155 -2.83 8.36 -25.11
C ILE A 155 -3.81 7.77 -24.11
N CYS A 156 -3.87 8.36 -22.92
CA CYS A 156 -4.82 7.98 -21.88
C CYS A 156 -6.25 8.30 -22.34
N SER A 157 -7.12 7.31 -22.35
CA SER A 157 -8.53 7.45 -22.74
C SER A 157 -9.35 8.26 -21.74
N ALA A 158 -8.85 8.48 -20.53
CA ALA A 158 -9.57 9.19 -19.46
C ALA A 158 -9.22 10.68 -19.37
N CYS A 159 -7.98 11.08 -19.66
CA CYS A 159 -7.56 12.50 -19.62
C CYS A 159 -7.07 13.05 -20.96
N GLU A 160 -7.01 12.21 -21.99
CA GLU A 160 -6.53 12.57 -23.34
C GLU A 160 -5.05 12.99 -23.41
N ASP A 161 -4.28 12.79 -22.34
CA ASP A 161 -2.84 13.07 -22.30
C ASP A 161 -1.98 11.86 -22.68
N THR A 162 -0.75 12.14 -23.09
CA THR A 162 0.26 11.12 -23.37
C THR A 162 0.71 10.41 -22.09
N VAL A 163 0.84 9.09 -22.15
CA VAL A 163 1.53 8.31 -21.12
C VAL A 163 3.00 8.18 -21.53
N SER A 164 3.93 8.53 -20.64
CA SER A 164 5.35 8.35 -20.87
C SER A 164 5.68 6.88 -21.18
N GLU A 165 6.72 6.70 -21.99
CA GLU A 165 7.24 5.37 -22.31
C GLU A 165 7.62 4.62 -21.03
N ASP A 166 7.41 3.31 -21.04
CA ASP A 166 7.75 2.36 -19.98
C ASP A 166 6.99 2.48 -18.64
N LEU A 167 6.03 3.41 -18.52
CA LEU A 167 5.14 3.46 -17.36
C LEU A 167 4.08 2.37 -17.36
N TRP A 168 3.54 2.09 -16.18
CA TRP A 168 2.44 1.14 -16.05
C TRP A 168 1.13 1.80 -16.44
N VAL A 169 0.24 1.01 -17.03
CA VAL A 169 -1.10 1.44 -17.42
C VAL A 169 -2.12 0.38 -17.04
N TYR A 170 -3.35 0.81 -16.78
CA TYR A 170 -4.49 -0.09 -16.84
C TYR A 170 -5.03 -0.11 -18.25
N TYR A 171 -5.25 -1.29 -18.80
CA TYR A 171 -5.63 -1.45 -20.20
C TYR A 171 -6.72 -2.52 -20.36
N CYS A 172 -7.74 -2.18 -21.12
CA CYS A 172 -8.76 -3.08 -21.62
C CYS A 172 -8.48 -3.39 -23.09
N LYS A 173 -8.13 -4.64 -23.37
CA LYS A 173 -7.85 -5.13 -24.73
C LYS A 173 -9.10 -5.17 -25.62
N GLU A 174 -10.28 -5.35 -25.03
CA GLU A 174 -11.53 -5.50 -25.78
C GLU A 174 -11.95 -4.19 -26.44
N CYS A 175 -11.75 -3.09 -25.72
CA CYS A 175 -12.13 -1.75 -26.17
C CYS A 175 -10.95 -0.89 -26.62
N ASP A 176 -9.72 -1.40 -26.54
CA ASP A 176 -8.49 -0.61 -26.72
C ASP A 176 -8.48 0.65 -25.83
N TYR A 177 -8.93 0.48 -24.57
CA TYR A 177 -9.10 1.56 -23.60
C TYR A 177 -7.99 1.51 -22.57
N GLY A 178 -7.30 2.62 -22.35
CA GLY A 178 -6.07 2.65 -21.59
C GLY A 178 -5.93 3.88 -20.70
N THR A 179 -5.49 3.73 -19.45
CA THR A 179 -5.39 4.86 -18.49
C THR A 179 -4.06 4.88 -17.75
N HIS A 180 -3.62 6.06 -17.33
CA HIS A 180 -2.54 6.18 -16.34
C HIS A 180 -2.90 5.38 -15.08
N VAL A 181 -1.91 4.72 -14.47
CA VAL A 181 -2.15 3.82 -13.33
C VAL A 181 -2.49 4.55 -12.02
N LEU A 182 -2.13 5.82 -11.91
CA LEU A 182 -2.24 6.62 -10.67
C LEU A 182 -3.09 7.88 -10.81
N SER A 183 -2.97 8.62 -11.92
CA SER A 183 -3.59 9.95 -12.08
C SER A 183 -5.00 9.93 -12.68
N CYS A 184 -5.36 8.90 -13.46
CA CYS A 184 -6.61 8.92 -14.23
C CYS A 184 -7.58 7.81 -13.84
N VAL A 185 -7.29 7.14 -12.73
CA VAL A 185 -8.19 6.11 -12.24
C VAL A 185 -9.30 6.80 -11.41
N ALA A 186 -10.42 7.09 -12.05
CA ALA A 186 -11.68 7.65 -11.51
C ALA A 186 -11.98 7.29 -10.04
N GLU A 187 -12.33 8.30 -9.24
CA GLU A 187 -13.75 8.54 -8.94
C GLU A 187 -14.05 9.96 -8.41
N GLU A 188 -15.32 10.34 -8.67
CA GLU A 188 -16.13 11.54 -8.35
C GLU A 188 -15.79 12.87 -9.04
N ASP A 189 -16.61 13.18 -10.05
CA ASP A 189 -16.68 14.44 -10.78
C ASP A 189 -16.96 15.65 -9.87
N GLN A 190 -16.20 16.72 -10.06
CA GLN A 190 -16.75 18.06 -10.03
C GLN A 190 -16.48 18.71 -11.38
N GLU A 191 -17.54 18.81 -12.18
CA GLU A 191 -17.57 19.56 -13.43
C GLU A 191 -17.04 20.99 -13.19
N SER A 192 -15.94 21.32 -13.86
CA SER A 192 -15.38 22.66 -13.93
C SER A 192 -16.33 23.59 -14.67
N ASN A 193 -16.78 24.66 -14.03
CA ASN A 193 -17.26 25.84 -14.74
C ASN A 193 -16.25 26.97 -14.50
N GLU A 194 -15.58 27.36 -15.57
CA GLU A 194 -14.66 28.50 -15.62
C GLU A 194 -15.42 29.81 -15.41
N GLU A 195 -14.95 30.65 -14.49
CA GLU A 195 -14.90 32.11 -14.62
C GLU A 195 -13.95 32.65 -13.51
N GLU A 196 -12.91 33.39 -13.92
CA GLU A 196 -11.81 33.88 -13.08
C GLU A 196 -12.21 35.08 -12.21
N GLU A 197 -11.76 35.08 -10.94
CA GLU A 197 -10.90 36.09 -10.26
C GLU A 197 -11.21 36.30 -8.75
N GLU A 198 -10.11 36.31 -7.97
CA GLU A 198 -9.84 36.82 -6.62
C GLU A 198 -9.97 35.92 -5.35
N GLU A 199 -8.77 35.48 -4.92
CA GLU A 199 -8.17 35.30 -3.58
C GLU A 199 -8.81 34.46 -2.43
N GLU A 200 -7.90 33.65 -1.84
CA GLU A 200 -7.84 32.95 -0.54
C GLU A 200 -8.34 31.48 -0.42
N GLU A 201 -7.36 30.63 -0.05
CA GLU A 201 -7.33 29.27 0.53
C GLU A 201 -8.46 28.26 0.19
N GLU A 202 -8.09 27.08 -0.34
CA GLU A 202 -8.23 25.75 0.31
C GLU A 202 -7.40 24.68 -0.45
N GLY A 203 -6.84 23.73 0.29
CA GLY A 203 -5.82 22.77 -0.18
C GLY A 203 -6.33 21.67 -1.11
N ASP A 204 -5.57 21.47 -2.17
CA ASP A 204 -5.70 20.49 -3.25
C ASP A 204 -5.94 19.04 -2.77
N MET A 205 -7.06 18.44 -3.21
CA MET A 205 -7.50 17.09 -2.84
C MET A 205 -7.93 16.29 -4.08
N SER A 206 -6.97 15.76 -4.86
CA SER A 206 -7.20 14.59 -5.73
C SER A 206 -5.93 13.78 -6.05
N SER A 207 -5.13 13.48 -5.03
CA SER A 207 -3.86 12.77 -5.23
C SER A 207 -4.03 11.24 -5.44
N PRO A 208 -3.22 10.60 -6.31
CA PRO A 208 -3.03 9.14 -6.39
C PRO A 208 -2.89 8.40 -5.04
N ALA A 209 -2.49 9.13 -4.01
CA ALA A 209 -2.47 8.70 -2.61
C ALA A 209 -3.80 8.07 -2.13
N SER A 210 -4.95 8.58 -2.58
CA SER A 210 -6.27 8.14 -2.13
C SER A 210 -6.61 6.71 -2.56
N ARG A 211 -6.14 6.26 -3.73
CA ARG A 211 -6.40 4.89 -4.22
C ARG A 211 -5.46 3.86 -3.61
N ILE A 212 -4.17 4.19 -3.46
CA ILE A 212 -3.25 3.30 -2.74
C ILE A 212 -3.72 3.11 -1.30
N LYS A 213 -4.27 4.15 -0.67
CA LYS A 213 -4.95 4.07 0.62
C LYS A 213 -6.10 3.04 0.61
N SER A 214 -6.96 3.05 -0.41
CA SER A 214 -8.04 2.05 -0.56
C SER A 214 -7.48 0.61 -0.70
N LEU A 215 -6.39 0.43 -1.45
CA LEU A 215 -5.73 -0.88 -1.61
C LEU A 215 -5.06 -1.38 -0.35
N MET A 216 -4.48 -0.48 0.44
CA MET A 216 -3.93 -0.83 1.75
C MET A 216 -5.02 -1.32 2.69
N LYS A 217 -6.20 -0.69 2.63
CA LYS A 217 -7.37 -1.11 3.42
C LYS A 217 -7.87 -2.49 2.99
N THR A 218 -8.04 -2.74 1.69
CA THR A 218 -8.48 -4.07 1.21
C THR A 218 -7.48 -5.16 1.56
N ARG A 219 -6.17 -4.89 1.56
CA ARG A 219 -5.14 -5.83 2.04
C ARG A 219 -5.30 -6.15 3.53
N ASP A 220 -5.51 -5.15 4.38
CA ASP A 220 -5.70 -5.36 5.82
C ASP A 220 -6.95 -6.21 6.10
N GLU A 221 -8.02 -5.99 5.35
CA GLU A 221 -9.25 -6.79 5.40
C GLU A 221 -9.02 -8.24 4.90
N MET A 222 -8.32 -8.42 3.77
CA MET A 222 -7.97 -9.75 3.25
C MET A 222 -7.07 -10.54 4.20
N ALA A 223 -6.08 -9.89 4.81
CA ALA A 223 -5.20 -10.52 5.80
C ALA A 223 -5.98 -10.94 7.06
N ALA A 224 -6.94 -10.11 7.51
CA ALA A 224 -7.82 -10.46 8.62
C ALA A 224 -8.69 -11.68 8.29
N LEU A 225 -9.31 -11.71 7.11
CA LEU A 225 -10.13 -12.85 6.66
C LEU A 225 -9.32 -14.15 6.52
N GLN A 226 -8.10 -14.07 5.99
CA GLN A 226 -7.20 -15.23 5.90
C GLN A 226 -6.80 -15.74 7.29
N LEU A 227 -6.55 -14.85 8.25
CA LEU A 227 -6.25 -15.24 9.62
C LEU A 227 -7.45 -15.93 10.28
N GLU A 228 -8.66 -15.41 10.10
CA GLU A 228 -9.89 -16.02 10.61
C GLU A 228 -10.14 -17.40 9.99
N ALA A 229 -9.89 -17.57 8.68
CA ALA A 229 -10.00 -18.85 8.00
C ALA A 229 -8.98 -19.87 8.55
N ARG A 230 -7.75 -19.45 8.85
CA ARG A 230 -6.73 -20.30 9.49
C ARG A 230 -7.14 -20.71 10.89
N ILE A 231 -7.59 -19.78 11.74
CA ILE A 231 -8.09 -20.08 13.09
C ILE A 231 -9.25 -21.08 13.03
N ARG A 232 -10.16 -20.92 12.07
CA ARG A 232 -11.29 -21.83 11.88
C ARG A 232 -10.84 -23.22 11.44
N ASN A 233 -9.88 -23.32 10.54
CA ASN A 233 -9.31 -24.59 10.12
C ASN A 233 -8.55 -25.28 11.26
N ASP A 234 -7.74 -24.54 12.02
CA ASP A 234 -7.04 -25.08 13.20
C ASP A 234 -8.04 -25.58 14.27
N ALA A 235 -9.15 -24.86 14.46
CA ALA A 235 -10.22 -25.30 15.35
C ALA A 235 -10.94 -26.55 14.83
N ASN A 236 -11.11 -26.70 13.52
CA ASN A 236 -11.69 -27.89 12.89
C ASN A 236 -10.76 -29.10 12.98
N GLU A 237 -9.46 -28.92 12.72
CA GLU A 237 -8.44 -29.97 12.88
C GLU A 237 -8.36 -30.43 14.34
N ALA A 238 -8.33 -29.50 15.30
CA ALA A 238 -8.37 -29.82 16.72
C ALA A 238 -9.67 -30.56 17.14
N ALA A 239 -10.78 -30.32 16.44
CA ALA A 239 -12.03 -31.05 16.64
C ALA A 239 -12.01 -32.48 16.06
N LEU A 240 -11.25 -32.70 14.98
CA LEU A 240 -11.04 -34.03 14.37
C LEU A 240 -10.10 -34.91 15.21
N ASP A 241 -9.06 -34.33 15.81
CA ASP A 241 -8.15 -35.01 16.74
C ASP A 241 -8.86 -35.53 18.02
N LEU A 242 -10.03 -34.98 18.36
CA LEU A 242 -10.87 -35.47 19.46
C LEU A 242 -11.68 -36.73 19.09
N TRP A 243 -11.81 -37.06 17.79
CA TRP A 243 -12.64 -38.17 17.32
C TRP A 243 -11.85 -39.45 17.02
N ASP A 244 -10.52 -39.38 16.93
CA ASP A 244 -9.68 -40.50 16.46
C ASP A 244 -8.88 -41.20 17.57
N GLN A 245 -9.55 -41.59 18.67
CA GLN A 245 -9.00 -42.61 19.57
C GLN A 245 -9.55 -44.01 19.20
N PRO A 246 -8.67 -45.00 18.91
CA PRO A 246 -9.13 -46.33 18.55
C PRO A 246 -9.77 -47.02 19.77
N LYS A 247 -11.06 -47.38 19.63
CA LYS A 247 -11.76 -48.26 20.57
C LYS A 247 -11.09 -49.63 20.56
N ARG A 248 -10.23 -49.89 21.55
CA ARG A 248 -9.68 -51.22 21.84
C ARG A 248 -10.79 -52.27 21.82
N ARG A 249 -10.65 -53.29 20.97
CA ARG A 249 -11.43 -54.54 21.06
C ARG A 249 -10.50 -55.64 21.52
N TYR A 250 -10.71 -56.12 22.74
CA TYR A 250 -10.20 -57.41 23.19
C TYR A 250 -11.19 -58.49 22.72
N TYR A 251 -10.68 -59.56 22.12
CA TYR A 251 -11.40 -60.80 21.96
C TYR A 251 -10.66 -61.88 22.77
N TRP A 252 -11.43 -62.61 23.57
CA TRP A 252 -11.02 -63.72 24.43
C TRP A 252 -10.66 -64.95 23.60
#